data_AF-A0A653BEH4-F1
#
_entry.id   AF-A0A653BEH4-F1
#
_cell.length_a   1.000
_cell.length_b   1.000
_cell.length_c   1.000
_cell.angle_alpha   90.00
_cell.angle_beta   90.00
_cell.angle_gamma   90.00
#
_symmetry.space_group_name_H-M   'P 1'
#
loop_
_entity.id
_entity.type
_entity.pdbx_description
1 polymer ?
#
loop_
_entity_poly.entity_id
_entity_poly.type
_entity_poly.pdbx_seq_one_letter_code
_entity_poly.pdbx_strand_id
1 'polypeptide(L)'
;MGPPTATPPPSDQRDKGKKRVLSSGSTPSPSQNPKKIAKRDPAAAQPSKTSGASYSGVTSAIKMSVFVGPEPETKMTPEQGALVQEAILQEIWKCQPGKGPKFNHCQVEHGMVHLRCTDNHAVEWLKTIIPQLKPWEGAVLRTLPSKEIAPRVRVSVWIPKEHLNVDDPTQTLRRLKTQNEGIDADNWKVFNIKKEPKGAILIVGMDESSLRELARKEYKLHLGFTIVTFRVLEPKPKNAEGNANKPSA
;
A
#
# COMPACT_ATOMS: atom_id res chain seq x y z
N MET A 1 39.38 37.33 15.00
CA MET A 1 39.43 38.10 16.27
C MET A 1 38.03 38.61 16.60
N GLY A 2 37.76 38.99 17.85
CA GLY A 2 36.42 39.40 18.31
C GLY A 2 36.18 40.94 18.33
N PRO A 3 35.02 41.39 18.87
CA PRO A 3 34.64 42.80 19.08
C PRO A 3 35.25 43.36 20.40
N PRO A 4 35.05 44.65 20.82
CA PRO A 4 33.77 45.30 21.21
C PRO A 4 33.41 46.46 20.23
N THR A 5 32.79 47.63 20.49
CA THR A 5 32.34 48.44 21.67
C THR A 5 31.24 49.41 21.12
N ALA A 6 30.05 49.68 21.66
CA ALA A 6 29.48 49.95 23.00
C ALA A 6 29.59 51.44 23.47
N THR A 7 28.52 52.27 23.36
CA THR A 7 27.60 52.72 24.47
C THR A 7 27.95 54.08 25.15
N PRO A 8 27.06 54.79 25.93
CA PRO A 8 25.57 54.78 26.06
C PRO A 8 24.90 56.23 26.12
N PRO A 9 24.08 56.71 27.13
CA PRO A 9 22.88 57.55 26.88
C PRO A 9 22.96 58.95 27.56
N PRO A 10 22.06 59.55 28.41
CA PRO A 10 20.86 59.11 29.18
C PRO A 10 19.53 59.46 28.44
N SER A 11 18.29 59.50 28.95
CA SER A 11 17.62 59.48 30.29
C SER A 11 16.34 58.60 30.23
N ASP A 12 15.68 58.06 31.26
CA ASP A 12 15.32 58.43 32.67
C ASP A 12 14.08 59.37 32.80
N GLN A 13 13.09 59.22 33.71
CA GLN A 13 12.68 58.19 34.73
C GLN A 13 11.27 58.58 35.30
N ARG A 14 10.42 57.79 36.02
CA ARG A 14 10.27 56.34 36.35
C ARG A 14 8.85 56.02 36.92
N ASP A 15 8.24 54.89 36.53
CA ASP A 15 7.49 53.88 37.34
C ASP A 15 6.54 54.25 38.53
N LYS A 16 5.31 53.71 38.54
CA LYS A 16 4.64 52.97 39.66
C LYS A 16 3.19 52.53 39.38
N GLY A 17 2.72 51.45 40.03
CA GLY A 17 1.29 51.06 40.05
C GLY A 17 0.98 49.80 40.89
N LYS A 18 -0.31 49.52 41.20
CA LYS A 18 -0.83 48.19 41.67
C LYS A 18 -2.36 48.12 41.95
N LYS A 19 -2.93 46.91 41.71
CA LYS A 19 -4.09 46.23 42.39
C LYS A 19 -5.59 46.62 42.14
N ARG A 20 -6.27 45.76 41.35
CA ARG A 20 -7.42 44.86 41.71
C ARG A 20 -8.87 45.37 42.02
N VAL A 21 -9.86 44.81 41.26
CA VAL A 21 -10.99 43.89 41.69
C VAL A 21 -12.51 44.28 41.52
N LEU A 22 -13.25 43.34 40.88
CA LEU A 22 -14.71 42.94 40.90
C LEU A 22 -15.90 43.70 40.26
N SER A 23 -16.82 42.88 39.68
CA SER A 23 -18.33 42.98 39.58
C SER A 23 -19.02 44.11 38.78
N SER A 24 -20.24 43.95 38.21
CA SER A 24 -21.11 42.77 37.91
C SER A 24 -22.36 43.14 37.06
N GLY A 25 -22.84 42.22 36.19
CA GLY A 25 -24.21 42.21 35.60
C GLY A 25 -24.49 43.18 34.44
N SER A 26 -25.51 43.01 33.59
CA SER A 26 -26.44 41.88 33.35
C SER A 26 -27.08 41.97 31.94
N THR A 27 -27.51 40.85 31.35
CA THR A 27 -28.39 40.77 30.16
C THR A 27 -29.85 40.54 30.59
N PRO A 28 -30.89 40.84 29.79
CA PRO A 28 -31.25 40.02 28.62
C PRO A 28 -31.79 40.77 27.37
N SER A 29 -32.06 39.99 26.33
CA SER A 29 -32.74 40.34 25.05
C SER A 29 -34.24 39.87 25.13
N PRO A 30 -35.11 39.76 24.08
CA PRO A 30 -34.91 39.90 22.62
C PRO A 30 -36.07 40.51 21.77
N SER A 31 -35.87 40.44 20.44
CA SER A 31 -36.88 40.20 19.38
C SER A 31 -37.81 41.31 18.86
N GLN A 32 -37.69 41.59 17.54
CA GLN A 32 -38.78 42.08 16.68
C GLN A 32 -38.74 41.44 15.27
N ASN A 33 -39.95 41.16 14.75
CA ASN A 33 -40.39 41.11 13.34
C ASN A 33 -39.75 40.14 12.29
N PRO A 34 -40.61 39.39 11.56
CA PRO A 34 -40.29 38.77 10.26
C PRO A 34 -41.02 39.42 9.06
N LYS A 35 -40.46 39.37 7.82
CA LYS A 35 -41.14 39.03 6.52
C LYS A 35 -40.40 39.50 5.22
N LYS A 36 -40.50 38.64 4.18
CA LYS A 36 -40.60 38.89 2.70
C LYS A 36 -39.48 39.59 1.88
N ILE A 37 -38.64 38.75 1.25
CA ILE A 37 -38.52 38.51 -0.23
C ILE A 37 -38.85 39.65 -1.23
N ALA A 38 -37.87 40.06 -2.07
CA ALA A 38 -37.95 40.19 -3.55
C ALA A 38 -36.58 40.55 -4.21
N LYS A 39 -36.36 40.20 -5.49
CA LYS A 39 -35.06 40.27 -6.22
C LYS A 39 -34.93 41.46 -7.19
N ARG A 40 -33.72 42.02 -7.39
CA ARG A 40 -33.08 42.22 -8.72
C ARG A 40 -31.61 42.70 -8.69
N ASP A 41 -30.77 42.10 -9.53
CA ASP A 41 -29.38 42.45 -9.88
C ASP A 41 -29.34 43.28 -11.20
N PRO A 42 -28.19 43.76 -11.79
CA PRO A 42 -26.77 43.46 -11.47
C PRO A 42 -25.74 44.62 -11.57
N ALA A 43 -24.48 44.39 -11.14
CA ALA A 43 -23.25 44.48 -11.98
C ALA A 43 -21.89 44.50 -11.20
N ALA A 44 -20.88 43.83 -11.79
CA ALA A 44 -19.42 44.09 -11.71
C ALA A 44 -18.64 44.10 -10.37
N ALA A 45 -18.12 42.92 -9.95
CA ALA A 45 -16.71 42.70 -9.59
C ALA A 45 -16.38 41.18 -9.45
N GLN A 46 -15.13 40.78 -9.67
CA GLN A 46 -14.62 39.38 -9.65
C GLN A 46 -13.59 39.15 -8.50
N PRO A 47 -12.94 37.97 -8.36
CA PRO A 47 -13.51 36.64 -8.14
C PRO A 47 -12.87 35.90 -6.92
N SER A 48 -13.66 35.18 -6.12
CA SER A 48 -13.11 34.30 -5.08
C SER A 48 -12.57 32.98 -5.66
N LYS A 49 -11.26 32.78 -5.50
CA LYS A 49 -10.45 31.72 -6.13
C LYS A 49 -10.98 30.28 -5.91
N THR A 50 -11.30 29.62 -7.01
CA THR A 50 -11.00 28.20 -7.29
C THR A 50 -11.20 27.19 -6.15
N SER A 51 -12.44 26.76 -5.92
CA SER A 51 -12.67 25.33 -5.67
C SER A 51 -12.42 24.59 -6.99
N GLY A 52 -11.25 23.96 -7.13
CA GLY A 52 -10.92 23.17 -8.31
C GLY A 52 -11.98 22.09 -8.54
N ALA A 53 -12.33 21.84 -9.80
CA ALA A 53 -13.40 20.91 -10.16
C ALA A 53 -13.20 19.55 -9.48
N SER A 54 -14.27 19.02 -8.88
CA SER A 54 -14.27 17.66 -8.34
C SER A 54 -13.79 16.69 -9.42
N TYR A 55 -12.88 15.79 -9.07
CA TYR A 55 -12.29 14.84 -10.02
C TYR A 55 -13.25 13.66 -10.31
N SER A 56 -14.55 13.97 -10.41
CA SER A 56 -15.67 13.09 -10.80
C SER A 56 -15.64 12.77 -12.29
N GLY A 57 -14.48 12.30 -12.73
CA GLY A 57 -14.14 11.84 -14.08
C GLY A 57 -13.12 10.71 -14.08
N VAL A 58 -12.67 10.25 -12.89
CA VAL A 58 -11.97 8.97 -12.76
C VAL A 58 -12.99 7.85 -12.96
N THR A 59 -13.15 7.43 -14.22
CA THR A 59 -13.49 6.02 -14.48
C THR A 59 -12.46 5.19 -13.74
N SER A 60 -12.91 4.24 -12.91
CA SER A 60 -12.06 3.50 -11.96
C SER A 60 -11.15 2.51 -12.70
N ALA A 61 -10.11 3.07 -13.31
CA ALA A 61 -9.29 2.45 -14.34
C ALA A 61 -8.72 1.11 -13.86
N ILE A 62 -9.07 0.05 -14.59
CA ILE A 62 -9.04 -1.33 -14.08
C ILE A 62 -7.58 -1.76 -13.93
N LYS A 63 -7.12 -1.88 -12.67
CA LYS A 63 -5.78 -2.38 -12.36
C LYS A 63 -5.74 -3.88 -12.65
N MET A 64 -4.98 -4.26 -13.66
CA MET A 64 -4.62 -5.62 -14.01
C MET A 64 -3.19 -5.90 -13.53
N SER A 65 -2.89 -7.15 -13.23
CA SER A 65 -1.56 -7.64 -12.90
C SER A 65 -1.15 -8.74 -13.86
N VAL A 66 0.13 -8.80 -14.22
CA VAL A 66 0.76 -9.86 -15.00
C VAL A 66 1.87 -10.49 -14.16
N PHE A 67 1.89 -11.82 -14.10
CA PHE A 67 2.79 -12.60 -13.27
C PHE A 67 3.25 -13.87 -14.00
N VAL A 68 4.30 -14.50 -13.47
CA VAL A 68 4.92 -15.71 -14.04
C VAL A 68 4.29 -16.97 -13.43
N GLY A 69 4.16 -18.02 -14.25
CA GLY A 69 3.69 -19.33 -13.80
C GLY A 69 2.19 -19.41 -13.48
N PRO A 70 1.75 -20.47 -12.78
CA PRO A 70 0.34 -20.66 -12.43
C PRO A 70 -0.12 -19.75 -11.29
N GLU A 71 0.79 -19.30 -10.41
CA GLU A 71 0.48 -18.61 -9.17
C GLU A 71 0.89 -17.11 -9.19
N PRO A 72 0.02 -16.19 -8.72
CA PRO A 72 0.28 -14.75 -8.71
C PRO A 72 1.61 -14.28 -8.13
N GLU A 73 2.13 -14.97 -7.12
CA GLU A 73 3.25 -14.46 -6.31
C GLU A 73 4.62 -15.02 -6.75
N THR A 74 4.69 -15.73 -7.88
CA THR A 74 5.97 -16.10 -8.51
C THR A 74 6.70 -14.82 -8.90
N LYS A 75 7.83 -14.54 -8.25
CA LYS A 75 8.49 -13.25 -8.41
C LYS A 75 9.31 -13.18 -9.69
N MET A 76 8.84 -12.33 -10.59
CA MET A 76 9.60 -11.81 -11.71
C MET A 76 10.70 -10.86 -11.20
N THR A 77 11.87 -10.89 -11.83
CA THR A 77 12.93 -9.89 -11.56
C THR A 77 12.58 -8.54 -12.21
N PRO A 78 13.25 -7.42 -11.85
CA PRO A 78 13.03 -6.13 -12.53
C PRO A 78 13.28 -6.20 -14.04
N GLU A 79 14.29 -6.96 -14.47
CA GLU A 79 14.71 -7.13 -15.85
C GLU A 79 13.68 -7.96 -16.64
N GLN A 80 13.21 -9.08 -16.06
CA GLN A 80 12.09 -9.83 -16.60
C GLN A 80 10.80 -8.99 -16.66
N GLY A 81 10.58 -8.10 -15.67
CA GLY A 81 9.48 -7.15 -15.66
C GLY A 81 9.54 -6.20 -16.85
N ALA A 82 10.72 -5.65 -17.15
CA ALA A 82 10.96 -4.83 -18.33
C ALA A 82 10.74 -5.62 -19.64
N LEU A 83 11.17 -6.89 -19.72
CA LEU A 83 10.89 -7.76 -20.87
C LEU A 83 9.38 -8.00 -21.08
N VAL A 84 8.60 -8.15 -19.99
CA VAL A 84 7.12 -8.22 -20.10
C VAL A 84 6.54 -6.88 -20.57
N GLN A 85 7.02 -5.75 -20.07
CA GLN A 85 6.55 -4.43 -20.51
C GLN A 85 6.82 -4.19 -22.01
N GLU A 86 8.03 -4.50 -22.48
CA GLU A 86 8.41 -4.38 -23.89
C GLU A 86 7.60 -5.34 -24.77
N ALA A 87 7.46 -6.61 -24.38
CA ALA A 87 6.66 -7.58 -25.13
C ALA A 87 5.18 -7.16 -25.25
N ILE A 88 4.62 -6.53 -24.21
CA ILE A 88 3.27 -5.94 -24.28
C ILE A 88 3.25 -4.75 -25.26
N LEU A 89 4.22 -3.83 -25.20
CA LEU A 89 4.30 -2.68 -26.11
C LEU A 89 4.40 -3.11 -27.58
N GLN A 90 5.18 -4.14 -27.88
CA GLN A 90 5.31 -4.71 -29.23
C GLN A 90 3.97 -5.27 -29.76
N GLU A 91 3.13 -5.88 -28.93
CA GLU A 91 1.77 -6.28 -29.35
C GLU A 91 0.81 -5.09 -29.51
N ILE A 92 0.98 -4.02 -28.72
CA ILE A 92 0.20 -2.78 -28.90
C ILE A 92 0.54 -2.15 -30.27
N TRP A 93 1.81 -2.11 -30.67
CA TRP A 93 2.25 -1.52 -31.94
C TRP A 93 1.89 -2.36 -33.18
N LYS A 94 1.56 -3.65 -33.02
CA LYS A 94 0.97 -4.49 -34.09
C LYS A 94 -0.52 -4.25 -34.31
N CYS A 95 -1.21 -3.55 -33.40
CA CYS A 95 -2.63 -3.26 -33.53
C CYS A 95 -2.90 -2.25 -34.66
N GLN A 96 -4.07 -2.35 -35.31
CA GLN A 96 -4.49 -1.39 -36.33
C GLN A 96 -4.57 0.05 -35.75
N PRO A 97 -4.21 1.09 -36.53
CA PRO A 97 -4.27 2.48 -36.08
C PRO A 97 -5.62 2.85 -35.43
N GLY A 98 -5.55 3.47 -34.25
CA GLY A 98 -6.73 3.85 -33.47
C GLY A 98 -7.47 2.72 -32.74
N LYS A 99 -7.19 1.45 -33.04
CA LYS A 99 -7.85 0.27 -32.44
C LYS A 99 -7.04 -0.45 -31.34
N GLY A 100 -5.81 -0.01 -31.06
CA GLY A 100 -5.00 -0.57 -29.97
C GLY A 100 -5.65 -0.40 -28.59
N PRO A 101 -5.30 -1.28 -27.63
CA PRO A 101 -5.70 -1.13 -26.22
C PRO A 101 -5.10 0.15 -25.62
N LYS A 102 -5.70 0.66 -24.54
CA LYS A 102 -5.30 1.91 -23.90
C LYS A 102 -5.03 1.69 -22.41
N PHE A 103 -3.89 2.22 -21.96
CA PHE A 103 -3.41 2.10 -20.59
C PHE A 103 -2.98 3.46 -20.06
N ASN A 104 -3.44 3.80 -18.85
CA ASN A 104 -3.10 5.05 -18.16
C ASN A 104 -1.78 4.97 -17.39
N HIS A 105 -1.29 3.75 -17.10
CA HIS A 105 -0.04 3.51 -16.36
C HIS A 105 0.40 2.05 -16.52
N CYS A 106 1.71 1.81 -16.45
CA CYS A 106 2.34 0.49 -16.41
C CYS A 106 3.57 0.52 -15.49
N GLN A 107 3.67 -0.37 -14.50
CA GLN A 107 4.82 -0.43 -13.57
C GLN A 107 5.18 -1.86 -13.15
N VAL A 108 6.47 -2.12 -12.91
CA VAL A 108 6.94 -3.35 -12.25
C VAL A 108 6.91 -3.15 -10.73
N GLU A 109 6.19 -4.01 -10.01
CA GLU A 109 6.04 -3.90 -8.54
C GLU A 109 5.84 -5.29 -7.91
N HIS A 110 6.42 -5.52 -6.72
CA HIS A 110 6.35 -6.78 -5.96
C HIS A 110 6.78 -8.09 -6.67
N GLY A 111 7.23 -8.03 -7.93
CA GLY A 111 7.51 -9.18 -8.80
C GLY A 111 6.44 -9.43 -9.88
N MET A 112 5.63 -8.43 -10.20
CA MET A 112 4.55 -8.44 -11.21
C MET A 112 4.65 -7.18 -12.09
N VAL A 113 4.09 -7.21 -13.30
CA VAL A 113 3.76 -5.96 -14.03
C VAL A 113 2.32 -5.58 -13.72
N HIS A 114 2.08 -4.36 -13.27
CA HIS A 114 0.74 -3.81 -13.10
C HIS A 114 0.40 -2.84 -14.22
N LEU A 115 -0.75 -3.04 -14.87
CA LEU A 115 -1.29 -2.16 -15.91
C LEU A 115 -2.60 -1.54 -15.45
N ARG A 116 -2.80 -0.25 -15.76
CA ARG A 116 -4.04 0.49 -15.45
C ARG A 116 -4.83 0.68 -16.75
N CYS A 117 -5.78 -0.22 -17.02
CA CYS A 117 -6.59 -0.23 -18.23
C CYS A 117 -7.62 0.91 -18.23
N THR A 118 -7.85 1.57 -19.36
CA THR A 118 -8.89 2.61 -19.48
C THR A 118 -10.31 2.05 -19.53
N ASP A 119 -10.46 0.85 -20.08
CA ASP A 119 -11.73 0.23 -20.46
C ASP A 119 -11.64 -1.30 -20.43
N ASN A 120 -12.77 -1.98 -20.66
CA ASN A 120 -12.83 -3.45 -20.71
C ASN A 120 -12.12 -4.03 -21.94
N HIS A 121 -12.06 -3.31 -23.06
CA HIS A 121 -11.37 -3.78 -24.26
C HIS A 121 -9.87 -4.00 -24.00
N ALA A 122 -9.22 -3.07 -23.28
CA ALA A 122 -7.84 -3.25 -22.84
C ALA A 122 -7.66 -4.42 -21.84
N VAL A 123 -8.68 -4.74 -21.02
CA VAL A 123 -8.67 -5.89 -20.10
C VAL A 123 -8.81 -7.22 -20.85
N GLU A 124 -9.74 -7.30 -21.81
CA GLU A 124 -9.98 -8.50 -22.64
C GLU A 124 -8.80 -8.76 -23.58
N TRP A 125 -8.23 -7.71 -24.16
CA TRP A 125 -7.00 -7.78 -24.94
C TRP A 125 -5.83 -8.32 -24.11
N LEU A 126 -5.62 -7.82 -22.88
CA LEU A 126 -4.58 -8.37 -21.98
C LEU A 126 -4.83 -9.85 -21.67
N LYS A 127 -6.06 -10.24 -21.33
CA LYS A 127 -6.40 -11.66 -21.08
C LYS A 127 -6.12 -12.55 -22.30
N THR A 128 -6.22 -12.01 -23.51
CA THR A 128 -5.98 -12.72 -24.76
C THR A 128 -4.49 -12.84 -25.09
N ILE A 129 -3.72 -11.75 -25.01
CA ILE A 129 -2.32 -11.73 -25.45
C ILE A 129 -1.34 -12.26 -24.39
N ILE A 130 -1.57 -12.01 -23.10
CA ILE A 130 -0.60 -12.36 -22.05
C ILE A 130 -0.25 -13.86 -22.02
N PRO A 131 -1.19 -14.82 -22.17
CA PRO A 131 -0.86 -16.25 -22.23
C PRO A 131 -0.05 -16.68 -23.47
N GLN A 132 0.02 -15.82 -24.50
CA GLN A 132 0.74 -16.08 -25.75
C GLN A 132 2.16 -15.48 -25.74
N LEU A 133 2.41 -14.46 -24.92
CA LEU A 133 3.72 -13.81 -24.80
C LEU A 133 4.78 -14.76 -24.21
N LYS A 134 5.94 -14.83 -24.87
CA LYS A 134 7.14 -15.50 -24.38
C LYS A 134 8.36 -14.56 -24.40
N PRO A 135 8.53 -13.66 -23.41
CA PRO A 135 9.62 -12.68 -23.42
C PRO A 135 10.99 -13.27 -23.06
N TRP A 136 11.04 -14.54 -22.61
CA TRP A 136 12.24 -15.35 -22.44
C TRP A 136 11.88 -16.84 -22.58
N GLU A 137 12.89 -17.71 -22.69
CA GLU A 137 12.68 -19.16 -22.83
C GLU A 137 12.00 -19.77 -21.59
N GLY A 138 11.03 -20.66 -21.80
CA GLY A 138 10.21 -21.22 -20.72
C GLY A 138 9.26 -20.23 -20.03
N ALA A 139 9.12 -18.99 -20.52
CA ALA A 139 8.17 -18.03 -19.96
C ALA A 139 6.72 -18.53 -20.11
N VAL A 140 6.03 -18.63 -18.97
CA VAL A 140 4.57 -18.82 -18.89
C VAL A 140 4.02 -17.63 -18.13
N LEU A 141 3.19 -16.81 -18.78
CA LEU A 141 2.61 -15.61 -18.18
C LEU A 141 1.10 -15.77 -17.98
N ARG A 142 0.58 -15.14 -16.93
CA ARG A 142 -0.85 -15.06 -16.64
C ARG A 142 -1.22 -13.66 -16.21
N THR A 143 -2.50 -13.29 -16.38
CA THR A 143 -3.03 -12.02 -15.90
C THR A 143 -4.34 -12.18 -15.15
N LEU A 144 -4.50 -11.39 -14.08
CA LEU A 144 -5.70 -11.28 -13.28
C LEU A 144 -5.94 -9.79 -12.90
N PRO A 145 -7.18 -9.37 -12.67
CA PRO A 145 -7.47 -8.12 -11.96
C PRO A 145 -6.70 -8.06 -10.63
N SER A 146 -6.05 -6.95 -10.33
CA SER A 146 -5.20 -6.84 -9.13
C SER A 146 -5.96 -6.96 -7.80
N LYS A 147 -7.30 -6.87 -7.83
CA LYS A 147 -8.20 -7.14 -6.70
C LYS A 147 -8.40 -8.64 -6.41
N GLU A 148 -8.16 -9.51 -7.40
CA GLU A 148 -8.28 -10.97 -7.28
C GLU A 148 -6.95 -11.62 -6.88
N ILE A 149 -5.84 -10.89 -7.03
CA ILE A 149 -4.59 -11.19 -6.34
C ILE A 149 -4.74 -10.74 -4.88
N ALA A 150 -5.18 -11.66 -4.03
CA ALA A 150 -5.39 -11.41 -2.61
C ALA A 150 -4.11 -10.81 -1.97
N PRO A 151 -4.19 -9.64 -1.30
CA PRO A 151 -3.03 -9.03 -0.65
C PRO A 151 -2.64 -9.84 0.58
N ARG A 152 -1.73 -10.81 0.39
CA ARG A 152 -1.27 -11.70 1.46
C ARG A 152 -0.37 -10.95 2.44
N VAL A 153 -0.83 -10.75 3.67
CA VAL A 153 0.03 -10.24 4.74
C VAL A 153 1.04 -11.34 5.07
N ARG A 154 2.32 -10.97 5.07
CA ARG A 154 3.42 -11.89 5.32
C ARG A 154 3.66 -11.97 6.82
N VAL A 155 3.71 -13.18 7.34
CA VAL A 155 4.09 -13.46 8.73
C VAL A 155 5.31 -14.38 8.74
N SER A 156 6.14 -14.29 9.77
CA SER A 156 7.11 -15.34 10.10
C SER A 156 6.60 -16.18 11.27
N VAL A 157 6.90 -17.48 11.25
CA VAL A 157 6.64 -18.41 12.36
C VAL A 157 7.80 -19.40 12.44
N TRP A 158 8.24 -19.71 13.65
CA TRP A 158 9.21 -20.78 13.88
C TRP A 158 8.48 -22.08 14.19
N ILE A 159 8.83 -23.15 13.48
CA ILE A 159 8.21 -24.47 13.57
C ILE A 159 9.26 -25.48 14.11
N PRO A 160 8.96 -26.23 15.19
CA PRO A 160 9.82 -27.31 15.68
C PRO A 160 10.06 -28.40 14.62
N LYS A 161 11.25 -29.01 14.61
CA LYS A 161 11.63 -30.05 13.62
C LYS A 161 10.69 -31.26 13.64
N GLU A 162 10.20 -31.63 14.81
CA GLU A 162 9.24 -32.70 15.09
C GLU A 162 7.82 -32.41 14.56
N HIS A 163 7.53 -31.18 14.15
CA HIS A 163 6.22 -30.77 13.61
C HIS A 163 6.30 -30.26 12.16
N LEU A 164 7.51 -29.93 11.71
CA LEU A 164 7.84 -29.54 10.35
C LEU A 164 8.01 -30.75 9.44
N ASN A 165 7.10 -30.91 8.47
CA ASN A 165 7.44 -31.61 7.25
C ASN A 165 8.01 -30.58 6.26
N VAL A 166 9.23 -30.83 5.78
CA VAL A 166 10.01 -29.93 4.92
C VAL A 166 9.62 -30.08 3.45
N ASP A 167 9.32 -31.32 3.05
CA ASP A 167 9.07 -31.69 1.66
C ASP A 167 7.57 -31.57 1.32
N ASP A 168 6.70 -31.69 2.33
CA ASP A 168 5.32 -31.22 2.31
C ASP A 168 5.03 -30.20 3.45
N PRO A 169 5.22 -28.90 3.21
CA PRO A 169 4.84 -27.87 4.17
C PRO A 169 3.32 -27.73 4.35
N THR A 170 2.49 -28.25 3.43
CA THR A 170 1.02 -28.16 3.54
C THR A 170 0.49 -29.01 4.70
N GLN A 171 1.15 -30.14 5.01
CA GLN A 171 0.89 -30.91 6.23
C GLN A 171 1.05 -30.07 7.50
N THR A 172 1.99 -29.12 7.53
CA THR A 172 2.20 -28.20 8.67
C THR A 172 1.03 -27.20 8.78
N LEU A 173 0.58 -26.64 7.66
CA LEU A 173 -0.60 -25.76 7.61
C LEU A 173 -1.88 -26.50 8.03
N ARG A 174 -2.08 -27.72 7.56
CA ARG A 174 -3.22 -28.57 7.92
C ARG A 174 -3.25 -28.87 9.42
N ARG A 175 -2.10 -29.16 10.05
CA ARG A 175 -2.00 -29.33 11.51
C ARG A 175 -2.41 -28.07 12.28
N LEU A 176 -1.98 -26.89 11.83
CA LEU A 176 -2.39 -25.60 12.41
C LEU A 176 -3.91 -25.39 12.31
N LYS A 177 -4.53 -25.68 11.16
CA LYS A 177 -5.99 -25.65 10.99
C LYS A 177 -6.71 -26.64 11.92
N THR A 178 -6.23 -27.88 12.02
CA THR A 178 -6.83 -28.92 12.87
C THR A 178 -6.84 -28.57 14.36
N GLN A 179 -5.83 -27.87 14.88
CA GLN A 179 -5.73 -27.57 16.31
C GLN A 179 -6.24 -26.16 16.72
N ASN A 180 -6.65 -25.32 15.77
CA ASN A 180 -7.00 -23.92 16.07
C ASN A 180 -8.30 -23.51 15.39
N GLU A 181 -9.42 -23.60 16.14
CA GLU A 181 -10.74 -23.14 15.72
C GLU A 181 -10.69 -21.70 15.15
N GLY A 182 -11.34 -21.49 14.00
CA GLY A 182 -11.37 -20.21 13.28
C GLY A 182 -10.17 -19.96 12.35
N ILE A 183 -9.13 -20.80 12.35
CA ILE A 183 -8.00 -20.66 11.42
C ILE A 183 -8.23 -21.52 10.17
N ASP A 184 -8.58 -20.89 9.05
CA ASP A 184 -8.54 -21.54 7.74
C ASP A 184 -7.15 -21.43 7.09
N ALA A 185 -6.29 -22.41 7.35
CA ALA A 185 -4.96 -22.46 6.77
C ALA A 185 -4.90 -23.01 5.33
N ASP A 186 -6.02 -23.48 4.74
CA ASP A 186 -6.02 -24.06 3.37
C ASP A 186 -5.69 -22.99 2.32
N ASN A 187 -6.12 -21.75 2.58
CA ASN A 187 -5.82 -20.59 1.75
C ASN A 187 -4.45 -19.97 2.02
N TRP A 188 -3.65 -20.47 2.98
CA TRP A 188 -2.33 -19.92 3.32
C TRP A 188 -1.25 -20.46 2.39
N LYS A 189 -0.25 -19.64 2.07
CA LYS A 189 0.89 -20.06 1.22
C LYS A 189 2.24 -19.84 1.88
N VAL A 190 3.12 -20.84 1.83
CA VAL A 190 4.50 -20.72 2.32
C VAL A 190 5.39 -20.12 1.24
N PHE A 191 5.94 -18.93 1.53
CA PHE A 191 6.85 -18.20 0.63
C PHE A 191 8.33 -18.59 0.78
N ASN A 192 8.73 -19.11 1.95
CA ASN A 192 10.11 -19.46 2.25
C ASN A 192 10.16 -20.41 3.46
N ILE A 193 11.14 -21.32 3.48
CA ILE A 193 11.44 -22.24 4.58
C ILE A 193 12.94 -22.12 4.89
N LYS A 194 13.30 -21.27 5.87
CA LYS A 194 14.69 -21.20 6.35
C LYS A 194 14.92 -22.35 7.33
N LYS A 195 15.54 -23.43 6.86
CA LYS A 195 15.92 -24.60 7.68
C LYS A 195 16.95 -24.19 8.74
N GLU A 196 16.80 -24.69 9.97
CA GLU A 196 17.69 -24.46 11.11
C GLU A 196 17.89 -25.78 11.90
N PRO A 197 18.94 -25.95 12.74
CA PRO A 197 19.26 -27.24 13.34
C PRO A 197 18.13 -27.89 14.19
N LYS A 198 17.23 -27.07 14.73
CA LYS A 198 16.10 -27.48 15.60
C LYS A 198 14.71 -27.28 14.98
N GLY A 199 14.60 -26.87 13.71
CA GLY A 199 13.32 -26.54 13.10
C GLY A 199 13.44 -25.75 11.80
N ALA A 200 12.46 -24.90 11.50
CA ALA A 200 12.60 -23.89 10.45
C ALA A 200 11.79 -22.63 10.75
N ILE A 201 12.25 -21.50 10.20
CA ILE A 201 11.44 -20.29 10.10
C ILE A 201 10.68 -20.34 8.77
N LEU A 202 9.37 -20.50 8.85
CA LEU A 202 8.46 -20.39 7.71
C LEU A 202 8.06 -18.92 7.54
N ILE A 203 8.05 -18.45 6.30
CA ILE A 203 7.41 -17.18 5.94
C ILE A 203 6.10 -17.51 5.22
N VAL A 204 4.97 -17.16 5.82
CA VAL A 204 3.64 -17.53 5.32
C VAL A 204 2.88 -16.28 4.86
N GLY A 205 2.13 -16.40 3.78
CA GLY A 205 1.19 -15.40 3.29
C GLY A 205 -0.25 -15.82 3.59
N MET A 206 -0.92 -15.05 4.42
CA MET A 206 -2.33 -15.24 4.79
C MET A 206 -3.19 -14.07 4.32
N ASP A 207 -4.47 -14.33 4.12
CA ASP A 207 -5.48 -13.32 3.86
C ASP A 207 -5.82 -12.51 5.12
N GLU A 208 -6.62 -11.46 4.94
CA GLU A 208 -6.98 -10.55 6.02
C GLU A 208 -7.91 -11.18 7.08
N SER A 209 -8.75 -12.16 6.73
CA SER A 209 -9.62 -12.84 7.71
C SER A 209 -8.78 -13.72 8.65
N SER A 210 -7.90 -14.54 8.09
CA SER A 210 -6.93 -15.32 8.84
C SER A 210 -6.04 -14.46 9.75
N LEU A 211 -5.61 -13.28 9.27
CA LEU A 211 -4.83 -12.35 10.09
C LEU A 211 -5.64 -11.79 11.27
N ARG A 212 -6.92 -11.48 11.08
CA ARG A 212 -7.80 -11.00 12.16
C ARG A 212 -8.05 -12.09 13.22
N GLU A 213 -8.27 -13.33 12.81
CA GLU A 213 -8.42 -14.45 13.76
C GLU A 213 -7.10 -14.78 14.48
N LEU A 214 -5.97 -14.69 13.79
CA LEU A 214 -4.64 -14.82 14.39
C LEU A 214 -4.35 -13.69 15.41
N ALA A 215 -4.75 -12.46 15.12
CA ALA A 215 -4.61 -11.32 16.03
C ALA A 215 -5.49 -11.48 17.29
N ARG A 216 -6.72 -11.99 17.16
CA ARG A 216 -7.58 -12.36 18.32
C ARG A 216 -6.95 -13.43 19.21
N LYS A 217 -6.10 -14.29 18.65
CA LYS A 217 -5.34 -15.33 19.37
C LYS A 217 -3.93 -14.85 19.79
N GLU A 218 -3.72 -13.54 19.93
CA GLU A 218 -2.44 -12.91 20.30
C GLU A 218 -1.24 -13.32 19.42
N TYR A 219 -1.49 -13.68 18.16
CA TYR A 219 -0.51 -14.25 17.23
C TYR A 219 0.10 -15.59 17.68
N LYS A 220 -0.59 -16.36 18.53
CA LYS A 220 -0.17 -17.66 19.06
C LYS A 220 -1.13 -18.75 18.56
N LEU A 221 -0.61 -19.83 17.99
CA LEU A 221 -1.39 -21.02 17.62
C LEU A 221 -0.79 -22.30 18.23
N HIS A 222 -1.63 -23.28 18.52
CA HIS A 222 -1.18 -24.61 18.95
C HIS A 222 -0.65 -25.42 17.77
N LEU A 223 0.44 -26.16 17.99
CA LEU A 223 1.00 -27.11 17.04
C LEU A 223 1.63 -28.30 17.77
N GLY A 224 1.09 -29.50 17.55
CA GLY A 224 1.42 -30.69 18.33
C GLY A 224 1.12 -30.46 19.81
N PHE A 225 2.17 -30.56 20.64
CA PHE A 225 2.11 -30.28 22.08
C PHE A 225 2.74 -28.92 22.44
N THR A 226 2.88 -28.02 21.47
CA THR A 226 3.57 -26.73 21.60
C THR A 226 2.68 -25.56 21.18
N ILE A 227 3.11 -24.34 21.50
CA ILE A 227 2.53 -23.10 20.98
C ILE A 227 3.58 -22.44 20.08
N VAL A 228 3.21 -22.13 18.84
CA VAL A 228 4.05 -21.39 17.89
C VAL A 228 3.58 -19.95 17.79
N THR A 229 4.53 -19.01 17.85
CA THR A 229 4.26 -17.57 17.80
C THR A 229 4.57 -17.02 16.41
N PHE A 230 3.57 -16.38 15.82
CA PHE A 230 3.66 -15.66 14.56
C PHE A 230 4.12 -14.22 14.80
N ARG A 231 4.81 -13.63 13.82
CA ARG A 231 5.15 -12.21 13.79
C ARG A 231 4.78 -11.63 12.43
N VAL A 232 4.02 -10.55 12.40
CA VAL A 232 3.76 -9.81 11.16
C VAL A 232 5.08 -9.25 10.64
N LEU A 233 5.36 -9.49 9.36
CA LEU A 233 6.48 -8.88 8.67
C LEU A 233 6.00 -7.61 8.00
N GLU A 234 6.44 -6.47 8.54
CA GLU A 234 6.27 -5.18 7.89
C GLU A 234 6.85 -5.21 6.46
N PRO A 235 6.23 -4.51 5.49
CA PRO A 235 6.86 -4.28 4.20
C PRO A 235 8.19 -3.57 4.43
N LYS A 236 9.32 -4.19 4.05
CA LYS A 236 10.64 -3.54 4.14
C LYS A 236 10.57 -2.17 3.46
N PRO A 237 10.84 -1.05 4.17
CA PRO A 237 10.92 0.25 3.52
C PRO A 237 12.04 0.24 2.48
N LYS A 238 11.82 0.90 1.34
CA LYS A 238 12.82 1.12 0.30
C LYS A 238 13.83 2.17 0.76
N ASN A 239 14.68 1.83 1.72
CA ASN A 239 15.79 2.70 2.12
C ASN A 239 16.79 2.79 0.96
N ALA A 240 17.12 4.02 0.58
CA ALA A 240 17.90 4.34 -0.60
C ALA A 240 19.30 3.70 -0.59
N GLU A 241 19.79 3.32 -1.77
CA GLU A 241 21.22 3.10 -2.03
C GLU A 241 21.93 4.46 -2.08
N GLY A 242 22.04 5.06 -0.90
CA GLY A 242 22.64 6.37 -0.67
C GLY A 242 24.16 6.34 -0.81
N ASN A 243 24.64 6.42 -2.06
CA ASN A 243 25.91 7.01 -2.45
C ASN A 243 27.12 6.71 -1.55
N ALA A 244 27.78 5.57 -1.77
CA ALA A 244 29.03 5.22 -1.10
C ALA A 244 30.26 5.99 -1.64
N ASN A 245 30.15 7.31 -1.78
CA ASN A 245 31.29 8.17 -2.13
C ASN A 245 32.21 8.31 -0.92
N LYS A 246 33.34 7.60 -0.93
CA LYS A 246 34.34 7.59 0.15
C LYS A 246 35.52 8.51 -0.21
N PRO A 247 35.57 9.76 0.26
CA PRO A 247 36.84 10.46 0.36
C PRO A 247 37.69 9.81 1.47
N SER A 248 38.98 9.68 1.24
CA SER A 248 39.98 9.48 2.29
C SER A 248 41.25 10.17 1.82
N ALA A 249 41.83 10.97 2.72
CA ALA A 249 43.12 11.61 2.55
C ALA A 249 44.27 10.65 2.91
#